data_AF-A0A091EEF5-F1
#
_entry.id   AF-A0A091EEF5-F1
#
_cell.length_a   1.000
_cell.length_b   1.000
_cell.length_c   1.000
_cell.angle_alpha   90.00
_cell.angle_beta   90.00
_cell.angle_gamma   90.00
#
_symmetry.space_group_name_H-M   'P 1'
#
loop_
_entity.id
_entity.type
_entity.pdbx_description
1 polymer ?
#
loop_
_entity_poly.entity_id
_entity_poly.type
_entity_poly.pdbx_seq_one_letter_code
_entity_poly.pdbx_strand_id
1 'polypeptide(L)'
;MGRSGGWGRGLEEPEPTVPSSSSDPLGGPAGQREKARSATGNQKLSGSTGAQGPRAGWLQQPLDPFNASDGRIFLQRYWVNDQHWAGQDRPVFLHLGGEGSLGPGSVMTGHPAALAPAWGALVISLEHRFYGLSVPAGGLGLTQLRYLSSRHALCLLACYSPCICQVQFVCLGSCSPLTRSGRSGLSEGKEDGHVGLSTSFGGELVAQLCGLLLEGARNGSYPASYRGLRRAAQIVRHSLGQRCLSFSRAQTMRQLRATVPPESGVGDRQWLYQTCTEFGFYVTCEDPDCPFSELPALSSHLELCEQVFGLSASSVARAVVQTNSHYGGQAPGATRVLFVNGDTDPWHVLSVTQPSETALLIPGASHCADMAPERPSDPASLRQGRLSILQQLQTWLGQAQEERHMGVPA
;
A
#
# COMPACT_ATOMS: atom_id res chain seq x y z
N MET A 1 31.21 54.88 -15.99
CA MET A 1 32.07 55.85 -16.72
C MET A 1 33.50 55.52 -16.33
N GLY A 2 34.42 55.02 -17.14
CA GLY A 2 34.60 54.80 -18.57
C GLY A 2 36.13 54.70 -18.79
N ARG A 3 36.54 53.98 -19.85
CA ARG A 3 37.93 53.71 -20.34
C ARG A 3 38.53 52.36 -19.90
N SER A 4 39.23 51.56 -20.70
CA SER A 4 39.26 51.24 -22.15
C SER A 4 40.59 50.50 -22.40
N GLY A 5 40.57 49.40 -23.17
CA GLY A 5 41.72 48.74 -23.80
C GLY A 5 42.21 47.49 -23.04
N GLY A 6 42.29 46.28 -23.61
CA GLY A 6 42.36 45.83 -25.00
C GLY A 6 43.64 44.99 -25.21
N TRP A 7 43.59 43.97 -26.08
CA TRP A 7 44.62 42.97 -26.47
C TRP A 7 44.71 41.75 -25.53
N GLY A 8 44.50 40.49 -25.90
CA GLY A 8 44.37 39.81 -27.20
C GLY A 8 45.04 38.42 -27.12
N ARG A 9 44.46 37.41 -27.79
CA ARG A 9 44.76 35.95 -27.87
C ARG A 9 43.87 35.10 -26.95
N GLY A 10 42.95 34.24 -27.42
CA GLY A 10 42.82 33.57 -28.71
C GLY A 10 43.15 32.09 -28.54
N LEU A 11 42.18 31.30 -28.07
CA LEU A 11 42.13 29.84 -28.20
C LEU A 11 40.65 29.46 -28.36
N GLU A 12 40.29 29.08 -29.57
CA GLU A 12 39.02 28.48 -29.97
C GLU A 12 38.90 27.09 -29.33
N GLU A 13 37.78 26.81 -28.64
CA GLU A 13 37.37 25.45 -28.33
C GLU A 13 36.30 24.99 -29.35
N PRO A 14 36.42 23.78 -29.92
CA PRO A 14 35.49 23.31 -30.95
C PRO A 14 34.19 22.77 -30.36
N GLU A 15 33.07 23.20 -30.92
CA GLU A 15 31.73 22.62 -30.70
C GLU A 15 31.68 21.14 -31.15
N PRO A 16 31.00 20.25 -30.41
CA PRO A 16 30.75 18.90 -30.89
C PRO A 16 29.57 18.89 -31.87
N THR A 17 29.88 18.45 -33.09
CA THR A 17 29.00 18.27 -34.24
C THR A 17 27.96 17.17 -34.03
N VAL A 18 26.73 17.49 -34.45
CA VAL A 18 25.59 16.59 -34.58
C VAL A 18 25.71 15.81 -35.89
N PRO A 19 25.67 14.46 -35.92
CA PRO A 19 25.49 13.73 -37.16
C PRO A 19 24.01 13.58 -37.48
N SER A 20 23.63 14.15 -38.61
CA SER A 20 22.39 13.88 -39.35
C SER A 20 22.44 12.48 -39.97
N SER A 21 21.46 11.62 -39.68
CA SER A 21 21.09 10.53 -40.58
C SER A 21 19.57 10.45 -40.70
N SER A 22 19.12 10.64 -41.94
CA SER A 22 17.76 10.55 -42.42
C SER A 22 17.39 9.09 -42.71
N SER A 23 16.34 8.59 -42.07
CA SER A 23 15.51 7.50 -42.58
C SER A 23 14.15 7.49 -41.88
N ASP A 24 13.17 8.14 -42.50
CA ASP A 24 11.73 8.00 -42.23
C ASP A 24 11.19 6.70 -42.93
N PRO A 25 9.94 6.26 -42.73
CA PRO A 25 9.44 5.63 -41.50
C PRO A 25 8.68 4.33 -41.81
N LEU A 26 8.67 3.34 -40.90
CA LEU A 26 7.78 2.18 -41.01
C LEU A 26 6.98 1.98 -39.72
N GLY A 27 5.71 2.40 -39.79
CA GLY A 27 4.55 1.70 -39.23
C GLY A 27 4.51 1.44 -37.73
N GLY A 28 4.01 2.41 -36.96
CA GLY A 28 3.45 2.14 -35.63
C GLY A 28 2.11 1.40 -35.73
N PRO A 29 1.80 0.43 -34.86
CA PRO A 29 0.44 -0.06 -34.74
C PRO A 29 -0.40 0.95 -33.94
N ALA A 30 -1.49 1.35 -34.58
CA ALA A 30 -2.47 2.31 -34.13
C ALA A 30 -3.05 1.98 -32.75
N GLY A 31 -3.30 3.05 -31.98
CA GLY A 31 -4.07 2.97 -30.75
C GLY A 31 -5.45 2.38 -30.98
N GLN A 32 -5.77 1.33 -30.24
CA GLN A 32 -7.14 0.90 -30.05
C GLN A 32 -7.72 1.68 -28.87
N ARG A 33 -8.37 2.81 -29.18
CA ARG A 33 -9.47 3.31 -28.35
C ARG A 33 -10.55 2.24 -28.37
N GLU A 34 -10.67 1.46 -27.29
CA GLU A 34 -11.85 0.64 -27.07
C GLU A 34 -13.05 1.58 -26.86
N LYS A 35 -13.87 1.74 -27.90
CA LYS A 35 -15.15 2.43 -27.82
C LYS A 35 -16.03 1.65 -26.84
N ALA A 36 -16.34 2.26 -25.70
CA ALA A 36 -17.46 1.84 -24.87
C ALA A 36 -18.74 1.83 -25.71
N ARG A 37 -19.20 0.64 -26.10
CA ARG A 37 -20.55 0.46 -26.62
C ARG A 37 -21.49 0.30 -25.44
N SER A 38 -22.41 1.25 -25.31
CA SER A 38 -23.59 1.13 -24.47
C SER A 38 -24.38 -0.11 -24.87
N ALA A 39 -24.49 -1.08 -23.97
CA ALA A 39 -25.38 -2.23 -24.10
C ALA A 39 -26.36 -2.20 -22.92
N THR A 40 -27.44 -1.45 -23.08
CA THR A 40 -28.70 -1.68 -22.36
C THR A 40 -29.26 -3.02 -22.80
N GLY A 41 -29.22 -4.02 -21.93
CA GLY A 41 -29.82 -5.33 -22.18
C GLY A 41 -29.84 -6.21 -20.93
N ASN A 42 -31.02 -6.40 -20.37
CA ASN A 42 -31.30 -7.40 -19.33
C ASN A 42 -30.79 -8.78 -19.77
N GLN A 43 -29.72 -9.27 -19.14
CA GLN A 43 -29.30 -10.67 -19.28
C GLN A 43 -29.63 -11.45 -18.00
N LYS A 44 -30.63 -12.30 -18.18
CA LYS A 44 -31.08 -13.37 -17.30
C LYS A 44 -29.90 -14.31 -17.04
N LEU A 45 -29.52 -14.47 -15.76
CA LEU A 45 -28.52 -15.44 -15.31
C LEU A 45 -29.00 -16.86 -15.65
N SER A 46 -28.45 -17.43 -16.73
CA SER A 46 -28.56 -18.85 -17.06
C SER A 46 -27.20 -19.49 -16.84
N GLY A 47 -27.18 -20.56 -16.05
CA GLY A 47 -25.98 -21.27 -15.63
C GLY A 47 -25.12 -21.75 -16.81
N SER A 48 -23.82 -21.51 -16.68
CA SER A 48 -22.76 -22.06 -17.51
C SER A 48 -21.64 -22.50 -16.57
N THR A 49 -21.51 -23.82 -16.40
CA THR A 49 -20.44 -24.48 -15.67
C THR A 49 -19.16 -24.43 -16.50
N GLY A 50 -18.35 -23.40 -16.26
CA GLY A 50 -16.96 -23.32 -16.67
C GLY A 50 -16.29 -22.32 -15.75
N ALA A 51 -15.25 -22.73 -15.02
CA ALA A 51 -14.54 -21.86 -14.08
C ALA A 51 -13.88 -20.71 -14.85
N GLN A 52 -14.59 -19.59 -14.98
CA GLN A 52 -14.06 -18.37 -15.55
C GLN A 52 -13.07 -17.79 -14.53
N GLY A 53 -11.87 -17.41 -15.00
CA GLY A 53 -10.87 -16.76 -14.16
C GLY A 53 -11.37 -15.44 -13.55
N PRO A 54 -10.57 -14.81 -12.67
CA PRO A 54 -10.98 -13.57 -12.02
C PRO A 54 -11.29 -12.48 -13.05
N ARG A 55 -12.31 -11.68 -12.76
CA ARG A 55 -12.79 -10.63 -13.66
C ARG A 55 -12.56 -9.25 -13.04
N ALA A 56 -12.12 -8.30 -13.86
CA ALA A 56 -12.08 -6.89 -13.47
C ALA A 56 -13.41 -6.22 -13.78
N GLY A 57 -13.84 -5.32 -12.91
CA GLY A 57 -15.02 -4.48 -13.09
C GLY A 57 -14.76 -3.05 -12.62
N TRP A 58 -15.76 -2.20 -12.83
CA TRP A 58 -15.67 -0.77 -12.51
C TRP A 58 -16.93 -0.32 -11.78
N LEU A 59 -16.76 0.32 -10.64
CA LEU A 59 -17.80 1.04 -9.91
C LEU A 59 -17.71 2.52 -10.27
N GLN A 60 -18.83 3.12 -10.64
CA GLN A 60 -18.93 4.57 -10.63
C GLN A 60 -18.89 5.03 -9.17
N GLN A 61 -18.15 6.07 -8.82
CA GLN A 61 -18.05 6.54 -7.44
C GLN A 61 -18.08 8.06 -7.43
N PRO A 62 -18.76 8.70 -6.46
CA PRO A 62 -18.67 10.14 -6.30
C PRO A 62 -17.21 10.55 -6.04
N LEU A 63 -16.79 11.66 -6.65
CA LEU A 63 -15.46 12.21 -6.39
C LEU A 63 -15.35 12.70 -4.94
N ASP A 64 -16.37 13.41 -4.47
CA ASP A 64 -16.50 13.91 -3.11
C ASP A 64 -17.83 13.43 -2.48
N PRO A 65 -17.82 12.32 -1.73
CA PRO A 65 -19.02 11.82 -1.06
C PRO A 65 -19.49 12.72 0.10
N PHE A 66 -18.69 13.71 0.52
CA PHE A 66 -19.04 14.63 1.61
C PHE A 66 -19.67 15.93 1.10
N ASN A 67 -19.74 16.12 -0.23
CA ASN A 67 -20.36 17.28 -0.85
C ASN A 67 -21.45 16.83 -1.83
N ALA A 68 -22.70 16.78 -1.36
CA ALA A 68 -23.85 16.37 -2.17
C ALA A 68 -24.12 17.27 -3.39
N SER A 69 -23.55 18.48 -3.44
CA SER A 69 -23.65 19.38 -4.60
C SER A 69 -22.62 19.07 -5.69
N ASP A 70 -21.61 18.25 -5.39
CA ASP A 70 -20.60 17.83 -6.35
C ASP A 70 -21.06 16.59 -7.11
N GLY A 71 -21.52 16.79 -8.35
CA GLY A 71 -21.96 15.71 -9.23
C GLY A 71 -20.83 14.95 -9.95
N ARG A 72 -19.55 15.27 -9.69
CA ARG A 72 -18.43 14.61 -10.37
C ARG A 72 -18.27 13.17 -9.90
N ILE A 73 -17.96 12.30 -10.84
CA ILE A 73 -17.74 10.86 -10.60
C ILE A 73 -16.38 10.41 -11.15
N PHE A 74 -15.90 9.28 -10.65
CA PHE A 74 -14.76 8.55 -11.21
C PHE A 74 -15.06 7.06 -11.25
N LEU A 75 -14.28 6.31 -12.03
CA LEU A 75 -14.37 4.85 -12.09
C LEU A 75 -13.36 4.25 -11.11
N GLN A 76 -13.84 3.45 -10.17
CA GLN A 76 -13.03 2.69 -9.23
C GLN A 76 -13.01 1.23 -9.67
N ARG A 77 -11.82 0.68 -9.88
CA ARG A 77 -11.62 -0.70 -10.32
C ARG A 77 -11.85 -1.66 -9.15
N TYR A 78 -12.43 -2.80 -9.45
CA TYR A 78 -12.44 -3.94 -8.53
C TYR A 78 -12.14 -5.23 -9.29
N TRP A 79 -11.67 -6.24 -8.57
CA TRP A 79 -11.52 -7.61 -9.04
C TRP A 79 -12.52 -8.50 -8.31
N VAL A 80 -13.08 -9.47 -9.02
CA VAL A 80 -13.99 -10.48 -8.45
C VAL A 80 -13.55 -11.87 -8.85
N ASN A 81 -13.59 -12.79 -7.89
CA ASN A 81 -13.41 -14.22 -8.08
C ASN A 81 -14.61 -14.96 -7.49
N ASP A 82 -15.46 -15.48 -8.37
CA ASP A 82 -16.68 -16.23 -8.05
C ASP A 82 -16.53 -17.74 -8.24
N GLN A 83 -15.31 -18.25 -8.43
CA GLN A 83 -15.04 -19.67 -8.65
C GLN A 83 -15.62 -20.58 -7.56
N HIS A 84 -15.69 -20.09 -6.31
CA HIS A 84 -16.20 -20.84 -5.16
C HIS A 84 -17.53 -20.28 -4.64
N TRP A 85 -18.13 -19.29 -5.30
CA TRP A 85 -19.32 -18.64 -4.79
C TRP A 85 -20.54 -19.56 -4.89
N ALA A 86 -21.08 -19.96 -3.74
CA ALA A 86 -22.17 -20.93 -3.65
C ALA A 86 -23.57 -20.29 -3.48
N GLY A 87 -23.70 -18.97 -3.62
CA GLY A 87 -24.99 -18.27 -3.63
C GLY A 87 -25.05 -17.02 -2.76
N GLN A 88 -26.17 -16.30 -2.82
CA GLN A 88 -26.35 -15.00 -2.18
C GLN A 88 -26.31 -15.05 -0.64
N ASP A 89 -26.62 -16.21 -0.04
CA ASP A 89 -26.58 -16.40 1.42
C ASP A 89 -25.18 -16.74 1.94
N ARG A 90 -24.17 -16.81 1.08
CA ARG A 90 -22.78 -17.09 1.43
C ARG A 90 -22.01 -15.79 1.70
N PRO A 91 -20.96 -15.84 2.54
CA PRO A 91 -20.17 -14.65 2.84
C PRO A 91 -19.46 -14.11 1.59
N VAL A 92 -19.20 -12.81 1.58
CA VAL A 92 -18.29 -12.18 0.62
C VAL A 92 -17.07 -11.70 1.40
N PHE A 93 -15.89 -12.09 0.96
CA PHE A 93 -14.65 -11.55 1.46
C PHE A 93 -14.26 -10.34 0.63
N LEU A 94 -14.46 -9.14 1.19
CA LEU A 94 -13.99 -7.89 0.61
C LEU A 94 -12.60 -7.56 1.14
N HIS A 95 -11.65 -7.45 0.23
CA HIS A 95 -10.33 -6.91 0.50
C HIS A 95 -10.25 -5.46 -0.02
N LEU A 96 -9.78 -4.56 0.84
CA LEU A 96 -9.57 -3.16 0.49
C LEU A 96 -8.11 -2.98 0.08
N GLY A 97 -7.88 -2.51 -1.14
CA GLY A 97 -6.52 -2.27 -1.64
C GLY A 97 -5.78 -1.21 -0.82
N GLY A 98 -4.46 -1.38 -0.72
CA GLY A 98 -3.54 -0.40 -0.14
C GLY A 98 -3.02 0.60 -1.17
N GLU A 99 -1.76 0.99 -1.01
CA GLU A 99 -1.05 2.04 -1.74
C GLU A 99 -0.52 1.64 -3.12
N GLY A 100 -1.21 0.73 -3.81
CA GLY A 100 -0.75 0.19 -5.08
C GLY A 100 -1.85 -0.30 -6.01
N SER A 101 -1.47 -0.58 -7.25
CA SER A 101 -2.37 -1.15 -8.25
C SER A 101 -2.79 -2.58 -7.90
N LEU A 102 -4.07 -2.89 -8.04
CA LEU A 102 -4.59 -4.25 -7.93
C LEU A 102 -4.57 -5.00 -9.26
N GLY A 103 -4.17 -6.27 -9.19
CA GLY A 103 -4.25 -7.23 -10.28
C GLY A 103 -5.10 -8.45 -9.93
N PRO A 104 -5.24 -9.43 -10.84
CA PRO A 104 -6.02 -10.64 -10.61
C PRO A 104 -5.57 -11.43 -9.39
N GLY A 105 -4.26 -11.39 -9.06
CA GLY A 105 -3.71 -12.03 -7.87
C GLY A 105 -4.39 -11.60 -6.56
N SER A 106 -4.93 -10.36 -6.50
CA SER A 106 -5.61 -9.83 -5.31
C SER A 106 -6.87 -10.59 -4.89
N VAL A 107 -7.44 -11.44 -5.75
CA VAL A 107 -8.60 -12.29 -5.45
C VAL A 107 -8.34 -13.78 -5.67
N MET A 108 -7.13 -14.14 -6.10
CA MET A 108 -6.75 -15.52 -6.39
C MET A 108 -5.80 -16.10 -5.34
N THR A 109 -5.07 -15.26 -4.62
CA THR A 109 -4.06 -15.69 -3.64
C THR A 109 -4.32 -15.08 -2.27
N GLY A 110 -3.59 -15.58 -1.28
CA GLY A 110 -3.68 -15.14 0.10
C GLY A 110 -4.79 -15.80 0.89
N HIS A 111 -4.92 -15.39 2.14
CA HIS A 111 -5.80 -16.02 3.11
C HIS A 111 -7.28 -15.98 2.70
N PRO A 112 -7.86 -14.86 2.20
CA PRO A 112 -9.26 -14.84 1.76
C PRO A 112 -9.55 -15.84 0.62
N ALA A 113 -8.65 -15.95 -0.36
CA ALA A 113 -8.82 -16.89 -1.47
C ALA A 113 -8.69 -18.34 -1.01
N ALA A 114 -7.81 -18.63 -0.03
CA ALA A 114 -7.66 -19.97 0.55
C ALA A 114 -8.89 -20.39 1.37
N LEU A 115 -9.59 -19.44 2.01
CA LEU A 115 -10.80 -19.71 2.79
C LEU A 115 -12.05 -19.85 1.90
N ALA A 116 -12.08 -19.21 0.74
CA ALA A 116 -13.27 -19.16 -0.11
C ALA A 116 -13.90 -20.54 -0.44
N PRO A 117 -13.14 -21.62 -0.74
CA PRO A 117 -13.72 -22.95 -1.00
C PRO A 117 -14.50 -23.53 0.19
N ALA A 118 -13.96 -23.40 1.40
CA ALA A 118 -14.59 -23.95 2.61
C ALA A 118 -15.88 -23.21 2.96
N TRP A 119 -15.96 -21.93 2.59
CA TRP A 119 -17.06 -21.04 2.91
C TRP A 119 -18.02 -20.81 1.76
N GLY A 120 -17.75 -21.37 0.57
CA GLY A 120 -18.52 -21.05 -0.62
C GLY A 120 -18.57 -19.55 -0.91
N ALA A 121 -17.49 -18.82 -0.55
CA ALA A 121 -17.48 -17.37 -0.48
C ALA A 121 -17.17 -16.73 -1.83
N LEU A 122 -17.69 -15.52 -2.04
CA LEU A 122 -17.27 -14.64 -3.13
C LEU A 122 -16.07 -13.82 -2.67
N VAL A 123 -15.00 -13.72 -3.47
CA VAL A 123 -13.85 -12.87 -3.13
C VAL A 123 -13.84 -11.63 -4.02
N ILE A 124 -13.83 -10.45 -3.41
CA ILE A 124 -13.78 -9.17 -4.10
C ILE A 124 -12.60 -8.37 -3.56
N SER A 125 -11.84 -7.74 -4.44
CA SER A 125 -10.80 -6.77 -4.06
C SER A 125 -11.10 -5.42 -4.71
N LEU A 126 -11.28 -4.39 -3.89
CA LEU A 126 -11.57 -3.03 -4.35
C LEU A 126 -10.27 -2.21 -4.40
N GLU A 127 -9.94 -1.67 -5.57
CA GLU A 127 -8.73 -0.86 -5.73
C GLU A 127 -8.91 0.50 -5.05
N HIS A 128 -7.89 0.92 -4.29
CA HIS A 128 -7.95 2.18 -3.58
C HIS A 128 -8.01 3.35 -4.56
N ARG A 129 -8.81 4.37 -4.24
CA ARG A 129 -8.87 5.59 -5.05
C ARG A 129 -7.48 6.23 -5.16
N PHE A 130 -7.17 6.80 -6.32
CA PHE A 130 -5.87 7.37 -6.71
C PHE A 130 -4.72 6.37 -6.90
N TYR A 131 -4.97 5.07 -6.78
CA TYR A 131 -3.98 4.02 -7.06
C TYR A 131 -4.38 3.19 -8.28
N GLY A 132 -3.37 2.61 -8.94
CA GLY A 132 -3.55 1.82 -10.15
C GLY A 132 -4.34 2.57 -11.23
N LEU A 133 -5.46 1.98 -11.66
CA LEU A 133 -6.32 2.58 -12.68
C LEU A 133 -7.51 3.34 -12.08
N SER A 134 -7.62 3.41 -10.75
CA SER A 134 -8.72 4.07 -10.03
C SER A 134 -8.43 5.54 -9.75
N VAL A 135 -7.98 6.27 -10.78
CA VAL A 135 -7.53 7.65 -10.67
C VAL A 135 -8.58 8.60 -11.27
N PRO A 136 -9.08 9.59 -10.52
CA PRO A 136 -10.03 10.57 -11.04
C PRO A 136 -9.47 11.41 -12.20
N ALA A 137 -10.39 11.98 -12.99
CA ALA A 137 -10.05 12.95 -14.01
C ALA A 137 -9.25 14.12 -13.39
N GLY A 138 -8.12 14.48 -14.00
CA GLY A 138 -7.18 15.46 -13.47
C GLY A 138 -5.95 14.87 -12.78
N GLY A 139 -5.86 13.54 -12.65
CA GLY A 139 -4.64 12.84 -12.23
C GLY A 139 -4.23 13.14 -10.79
N LEU A 140 -2.92 13.20 -10.55
CA LEU A 140 -2.33 13.36 -9.21
C LEU A 140 -1.93 14.81 -8.90
N GLY A 141 -2.62 15.77 -9.52
CA GLY A 141 -2.48 17.19 -9.19
C GLY A 141 -3.02 17.48 -7.79
N LEU A 142 -2.49 18.52 -7.13
CA LEU A 142 -2.90 18.91 -5.77
C LEU A 142 -4.41 19.19 -5.64
N THR A 143 -5.02 19.75 -6.68
CA THR A 143 -6.47 20.01 -6.72
C THR A 143 -7.32 18.74 -6.68
N GLN A 144 -6.76 17.60 -7.08
CA GLN A 144 -7.41 16.29 -7.02
C GLN A 144 -7.00 15.52 -5.77
N LEU A 145 -5.73 15.59 -5.35
CA LEU A 145 -5.25 14.87 -4.17
C LEU A 145 -5.98 15.25 -2.87
N ARG A 146 -6.63 16.41 -2.79
CA ARG A 146 -7.55 16.72 -1.67
C ARG A 146 -8.66 15.69 -1.44
N TYR A 147 -9.00 14.89 -2.45
CA TYR A 147 -9.98 13.81 -2.36
C TYR A 147 -9.32 12.45 -2.02
N LEU A 148 -7.99 12.38 -1.97
CA LEU A 148 -7.27 11.23 -1.47
C LEU A 148 -7.19 11.31 0.05
N SER A 149 -8.07 10.58 0.73
CA SER A 149 -8.00 10.40 2.17
C SER A 149 -8.62 9.05 2.57
N SER A 150 -8.21 8.53 3.72
CA SER A 150 -8.77 7.32 4.34
C SER A 150 -10.30 7.43 4.50
N ARG A 151 -10.78 8.58 4.97
CA ARG A 151 -12.22 8.89 5.09
C ARG A 151 -12.96 8.82 3.77
N HIS A 152 -12.40 9.38 2.70
CA HIS A 152 -13.01 9.28 1.38
C HIS A 152 -13.05 7.82 0.94
N ALA A 153 -11.93 7.09 1.02
CA ALA A 153 -11.86 5.69 0.61
C ALA A 153 -12.91 4.81 1.33
N LEU A 154 -13.07 5.01 2.65
CA LEU A 154 -14.02 4.24 3.47
C LEU A 154 -15.49 4.66 3.24
N CYS A 155 -15.77 5.95 3.04
CA CYS A 155 -17.14 6.42 2.83
C CYS A 155 -17.77 5.85 1.54
N LEU A 156 -16.96 5.60 0.51
CA LEU A 156 -17.41 4.97 -0.73
C LEU A 156 -17.94 3.54 -0.52
N LEU A 157 -17.42 2.78 0.47
CA LEU A 157 -17.99 1.48 0.83
C LEU A 157 -19.43 1.63 1.37
N ALA A 158 -19.68 2.65 2.19
CA ALA A 158 -20.97 2.88 2.82
C ALA A 158 -22.02 3.43 1.84
N CYS A 159 -21.61 4.27 0.87
CA CYS A 159 -22.51 4.85 -0.11
C CYS A 159 -23.16 3.82 -1.04
N TYR A 160 -22.51 2.68 -1.28
CA TYR A 160 -23.03 1.67 -2.18
C TYR A 160 -24.08 0.78 -1.54
N SER A 161 -24.53 1.05 -0.30
CA SER A 161 -25.64 0.28 0.26
C SER A 161 -26.20 0.56 1.67
N PRO A 162 -27.53 0.38 1.77
CA PRO A 162 -28.18 -0.55 2.71
C PRO A 162 -28.10 -2.05 2.28
N CYS A 163 -27.82 -2.37 1.01
CA CYS A 163 -27.80 -3.74 0.42
C CYS A 163 -26.46 -4.52 0.49
N ILE A 164 -25.41 -3.94 1.05
CA ILE A 164 -24.07 -4.50 1.27
C ILE A 164 -23.88 -4.61 2.79
N CYS A 165 -24.67 -3.93 3.64
CA CYS A 165 -24.77 -4.30 5.06
C CYS A 165 -25.32 -5.74 5.29
N GLN A 166 -25.91 -6.38 4.26
CA GLN A 166 -26.28 -7.80 4.30
C GLN A 166 -25.18 -8.74 3.78
N VAL A 167 -23.98 -8.23 3.58
CA VAL A 167 -22.80 -9.04 3.32
C VAL A 167 -21.98 -9.00 4.60
N GLN A 168 -21.70 -10.18 5.18
CA GLN A 168 -20.85 -10.27 6.36
C GLN A 168 -19.45 -9.74 6.01
N PHE A 169 -19.20 -8.48 6.33
CA PHE A 169 -17.88 -7.89 6.26
C PHE A 169 -17.07 -8.44 7.41
N VAL A 170 -16.03 -9.21 7.09
CA VAL A 170 -14.92 -9.37 8.01
C VAL A 170 -13.73 -8.63 7.43
N CYS A 171 -13.55 -7.40 7.91
CA CYS A 171 -12.29 -6.69 7.73
C CYS A 171 -11.28 -7.31 8.71
N LEU A 172 -10.45 -8.22 8.20
CA LEU A 172 -9.24 -8.62 8.90
C LEU A 172 -8.25 -7.46 8.76
N GLY A 173 -8.06 -6.70 9.84
CA GLY A 173 -7.04 -5.66 9.92
C GLY A 173 -5.69 -6.28 10.19
N SER A 174 -5.12 -6.98 9.21
CA SER A 174 -3.76 -7.49 9.30
C SER A 174 -2.78 -6.36 9.00
N CYS A 175 -1.88 -6.08 9.94
CA CYS A 175 -0.85 -5.02 9.86
C CYS A 175 -1.42 -3.67 9.42
N SER A 176 -2.49 -3.25 10.09
CA SER A 176 -2.97 -1.88 10.02
C SER A 176 -2.26 -1.06 11.11
N PRO A 177 -1.12 -0.40 10.83
CA PRO A 177 -0.51 0.51 11.77
C PRO A 177 -1.50 1.65 12.07
N LEU A 178 -1.69 1.96 13.35
CA LEU A 178 -2.42 3.13 13.83
C LEU A 178 -1.41 4.16 14.35
N THR A 179 -1.78 5.43 14.34
CA THR A 179 -0.87 6.49 14.78
C THR A 179 -0.76 6.50 16.32
N ARG A 180 0.45 6.74 16.85
CA ARG A 180 0.71 6.77 18.31
C ARG A 180 0.33 8.13 18.91
N SER A 181 -0.37 8.13 20.05
CA SER A 181 -0.64 9.33 20.86
C SER A 181 0.35 9.42 22.03
N GLY A 182 1.14 10.50 22.08
CA GLY A 182 2.02 10.83 23.22
C GLY A 182 3.44 11.26 22.81
N ARG A 183 3.76 12.54 23.08
CA ARG A 183 4.95 13.33 22.64
C ARG A 183 5.05 13.46 21.12
N SER A 184 4.67 14.65 20.59
CA SER A 184 5.02 15.13 19.23
C SER A 184 5.12 14.01 18.19
N GLY A 185 3.96 13.44 17.85
CA GLY A 185 3.79 12.12 17.21
C GLY A 185 4.47 11.98 15.86
N LEU A 186 5.73 11.54 15.92
CA LEU A 186 6.58 11.20 14.79
C LEU A 186 7.11 9.83 15.16
N SER A 187 6.42 8.79 14.69
CA SER A 187 6.84 7.42 14.91
C SER A 187 8.11 7.16 14.15
N GLU A 188 9.08 6.52 14.79
CA GLU A 188 10.31 6.02 14.19
C GLU A 188 10.00 4.71 13.44
N GLY A 189 9.75 4.78 12.12
CA GLY A 189 9.95 3.62 11.25
C GLY A 189 11.43 3.48 10.89
N LYS A 190 11.94 2.29 10.58
CA LYS A 190 13.33 2.13 10.05
C LYS A 190 13.41 2.41 8.54
N GLU A 191 14.43 3.13 8.09
CA GLU A 191 14.59 3.81 6.78
C GLU A 191 13.80 3.34 5.53
N ASP A 192 13.36 4.36 4.78
CA ASP A 192 13.00 4.30 3.36
C ASP A 192 14.17 3.72 2.54
N GLY A 193 13.85 2.66 1.78
CA GLY A 193 14.78 1.94 0.90
C GLY A 193 15.35 0.64 1.49
N HIS A 194 15.35 0.48 2.83
CA HIS A 194 15.87 -0.72 3.49
C HIS A 194 14.85 -1.46 4.38
N VAL A 195 13.75 -0.83 4.82
CA VAL A 195 12.64 -1.56 5.49
C VAL A 195 11.81 -2.44 4.56
N GLY A 196 12.03 -2.35 3.24
CA GLY A 196 11.62 -3.38 2.29
C GLY A 196 12.13 -4.79 2.66
N LEU A 197 13.19 -4.90 3.46
CA LEU A 197 13.75 -6.18 3.89
C LEU A 197 12.89 -6.94 4.90
N SER A 198 12.19 -6.26 5.81
CA SER A 198 11.32 -6.93 6.81
C SER A 198 9.86 -6.97 6.38
N THR A 199 9.45 -6.06 5.48
CA THR A 199 8.09 -6.05 4.93
C THR A 199 7.90 -7.05 3.79
N SER A 200 8.98 -7.43 3.10
CA SER A 200 8.92 -8.36 1.94
C SER A 200 9.60 -9.71 2.16
N PHE A 201 10.33 -9.92 3.26
CA PHE A 201 11.11 -11.14 3.44
C PHE A 201 11.00 -11.70 4.86
N GLY A 202 10.76 -13.01 4.94
CA GLY A 202 10.63 -13.73 6.22
C GLY A 202 11.93 -13.76 7.02
N GLY A 203 11.84 -14.19 8.28
CA GLY A 203 12.98 -14.21 9.22
C GLY A 203 14.22 -14.96 8.71
N GLU A 204 14.07 -15.88 7.76
CA GLU A 204 15.17 -16.60 7.12
C GLU A 204 16.09 -15.69 6.29
N LEU A 205 15.54 -14.70 5.56
CA LEU A 205 16.39 -13.74 4.83
C LEU A 205 17.11 -12.83 5.83
N VAL A 206 16.43 -12.37 6.88
CA VAL A 206 17.07 -11.55 7.92
C VAL A 206 18.25 -12.31 8.54
N ALA A 207 18.07 -13.59 8.87
CA ALA A 207 19.15 -14.44 9.36
C ALA A 207 20.29 -14.59 8.34
N GLN A 208 19.98 -14.78 7.05
CA GLN A 208 20.98 -14.88 5.99
C GLN A 208 21.79 -13.58 5.83
N LEU A 209 21.14 -12.42 5.87
CA LEU A 209 21.79 -11.12 5.76
C LEU A 209 22.66 -10.82 6.99
N CYS A 210 22.18 -11.15 8.19
CA CYS A 210 22.98 -11.07 9.41
C CYS A 210 24.20 -11.99 9.34
N GLY A 211 24.06 -13.21 8.81
CA GLY A 211 25.18 -14.11 8.55
C GLY A 211 26.27 -13.46 7.68
N LEU A 212 25.87 -12.83 6.57
CA LEU A 212 26.79 -12.12 5.67
C LEU A 212 27.50 -10.93 6.32
N LEU A 213 26.82 -10.21 7.21
CA LEU A 213 27.42 -9.09 7.96
C LEU A 213 28.40 -9.59 9.02
N LEU A 214 28.07 -10.68 9.72
CA LEU A 214 28.87 -11.24 10.81
C LEU A 214 30.09 -12.04 10.34
N GLU A 215 30.01 -12.70 9.18
CA GLU A 215 31.17 -13.34 8.54
C GLU A 215 32.31 -12.35 8.29
N GLY A 216 31.97 -11.09 7.96
CA GLY A 216 32.96 -10.03 7.80
C GLY A 216 33.58 -9.56 9.13
N ALA A 217 32.79 -9.51 10.20
CA ALA A 217 33.21 -9.01 11.50
C ALA A 217 34.19 -9.96 12.23
N ARG A 218 34.04 -11.28 12.06
CA ARG A 218 34.88 -12.30 12.72
C ARG A 218 36.37 -12.24 12.34
N ASN A 219 36.71 -11.61 11.21
CA ASN A 219 38.09 -11.45 10.73
C ASN A 219 38.73 -10.10 11.09
N GLY A 220 38.08 -9.29 11.93
CA GLY A 220 38.68 -8.09 12.56
C GLY A 220 39.14 -6.98 11.61
N SER A 221 38.76 -7.02 10.33
CA SER A 221 39.17 -6.01 9.34
C SER A 221 37.95 -5.28 8.78
N TYR A 222 37.92 -3.95 8.92
CA TYR A 222 36.91 -3.04 8.35
C TYR A 222 36.52 -3.35 6.88
N PRO A 223 37.45 -3.76 5.98
CA PRO A 223 37.11 -4.16 4.61
C PRO A 223 36.20 -5.39 4.49
N ALA A 224 36.07 -6.22 5.52
CA ALA A 224 35.27 -7.43 5.50
C ALA A 224 33.80 -7.16 5.88
N SER A 225 33.52 -6.32 6.89
CA SER A 225 32.16 -5.91 7.23
C SER A 225 31.49 -5.09 6.11
N TYR A 226 32.24 -4.18 5.47
CA TYR A 226 31.74 -3.44 4.30
C TYR A 226 31.44 -4.36 3.09
N ARG A 227 32.21 -5.45 2.92
CA ARG A 227 31.93 -6.47 1.91
C ARG A 227 30.63 -7.21 2.19
N GLY A 228 30.35 -7.56 3.46
CA GLY A 228 29.09 -8.15 3.90
C GLY A 228 27.90 -7.24 3.58
N LEU A 229 27.98 -5.96 3.94
CA LEU A 229 26.92 -4.97 3.64
C LEU A 229 26.69 -4.82 2.14
N ARG A 230 27.77 -4.72 1.35
CA ARG A 230 27.66 -4.65 -0.12
C ARG A 230 26.99 -5.90 -0.69
N ARG A 231 27.25 -7.08 -0.14
CA ARG A 231 26.63 -8.34 -0.59
C ARG A 231 25.15 -8.39 -0.21
N ALA A 232 24.79 -7.98 1.00
CA ALA A 232 23.41 -7.83 1.43
C ALA A 232 22.63 -6.89 0.50
N ALA A 233 23.16 -5.69 0.23
CA ALA A 233 22.55 -4.73 -0.69
C ALA A 233 22.41 -5.28 -2.13
N GLN A 234 23.38 -6.07 -2.60
CA GLN A 234 23.28 -6.73 -3.91
C GLN A 234 22.13 -7.75 -3.96
N ILE A 235 21.94 -8.56 -2.91
CA ILE A 235 20.86 -9.56 -2.85
C ILE A 235 19.50 -8.85 -2.97
N VAL A 236 19.29 -7.79 -2.19
CA VAL A 236 18.06 -6.99 -2.22
C VAL A 236 17.84 -6.34 -3.59
N ARG A 237 18.88 -5.72 -4.13
CA ARG A 237 18.79 -5.06 -5.43
C ARG A 237 18.45 -6.05 -6.55
N HIS A 238 19.02 -7.26 -6.50
CA HIS A 238 18.72 -8.32 -7.46
C HIS A 238 17.30 -8.87 -7.29
N SER A 239 16.79 -9.03 -6.07
CA SER A 239 15.41 -9.46 -5.85
C SER A 239 14.39 -8.43 -6.33
N LEU A 240 14.74 -7.14 -6.30
CA LEU A 240 13.96 -6.04 -6.87
C LEU A 240 14.12 -5.89 -8.40
N GLY A 241 14.92 -6.73 -9.07
CA GLY A 241 15.16 -6.63 -10.51
C GLY A 241 15.94 -5.37 -10.93
N GLN A 242 16.59 -4.68 -9.99
CA GLN A 242 17.30 -3.43 -10.25
C GLN A 242 18.79 -3.68 -10.53
N ARG A 243 19.38 -2.87 -11.41
CA ARG A 243 20.83 -2.90 -11.69
C ARG A 243 21.62 -2.02 -10.74
N CYS A 244 21.07 -0.86 -10.37
CA CYS A 244 21.63 0.11 -9.44
C CYS A 244 20.52 0.67 -8.54
N LEU A 245 20.89 1.08 -7.32
CA LEU A 245 20.03 1.87 -6.43
C LEU A 245 20.38 3.36 -6.65
N SER A 246 19.40 4.17 -7.01
CA SER A 246 19.60 5.62 -7.06
C SER A 246 19.26 6.22 -5.70
N PHE A 247 20.20 6.99 -5.13
CA PHE A 247 20.04 7.73 -3.88
C PHE A 247 19.92 9.25 -4.13
N SER A 248 19.65 9.66 -5.37
CA SER A 248 19.62 11.07 -5.75
C SER A 248 18.35 11.76 -5.24
N ARG A 249 18.49 12.67 -4.25
CA ARG A 249 17.37 13.50 -3.77
C ARG A 249 16.70 14.29 -4.90
N ALA A 250 17.47 14.76 -5.88
CA ALA A 250 16.92 15.44 -7.06
C ALA A 250 16.04 14.50 -7.91
N GLN A 251 16.40 13.22 -8.04
CA GLN A 251 15.57 12.23 -8.74
C GLN A 251 14.30 11.90 -7.95
N THR A 252 14.43 11.65 -6.64
CA THR A 252 13.28 11.43 -5.74
C THR A 252 12.30 12.60 -5.82
N MET A 253 12.79 13.84 -5.76
CA MET A 253 11.95 15.03 -5.90
C MET A 253 11.25 15.13 -7.25
N ARG A 254 11.92 14.75 -8.35
CA ARG A 254 11.27 14.70 -9.68
C ARG A 254 10.16 13.66 -9.74
N GLN A 255 10.39 12.47 -9.17
CA GLN A 255 9.40 11.40 -9.11
C GLN A 255 8.19 11.82 -8.27
N LEU A 256 8.43 12.33 -7.06
CA LEU A 256 7.37 12.77 -6.15
C LEU A 256 6.59 13.97 -6.69
N ARG A 257 7.18 14.82 -7.53
CA ARG A 257 6.49 15.94 -8.20
C ARG A 257 5.71 15.54 -9.45
N ALA A 258 5.93 14.35 -10.01
CA ALA A 258 5.23 13.90 -11.20
C ALA A 258 3.73 13.69 -10.89
N THR A 259 2.86 14.32 -11.67
CA THR A 259 1.41 14.25 -11.47
C THR A 259 0.71 13.24 -12.38
N VAL A 260 1.46 12.57 -13.25
CA VAL A 260 0.96 11.50 -14.11
C VAL A 260 0.92 10.22 -13.29
N PRO A 261 -0.24 9.57 -13.15
CA PRO A 261 -0.35 8.35 -12.36
C PRO A 261 0.41 7.19 -13.04
N PRO A 262 1.14 6.36 -12.27
CA PRO A 262 1.67 5.12 -12.80
C PRO A 262 0.51 4.12 -13.03
N GLU A 263 0.55 3.39 -14.15
CA GLU A 263 -0.47 2.37 -14.46
C GLU A 263 -0.39 1.14 -13.55
N SER A 264 0.78 0.89 -12.96
CA SER A 264 1.05 -0.23 -12.05
C SER A 264 2.12 0.10 -11.02
N GLY A 265 2.12 -0.67 -9.93
CA GLY A 265 3.09 -0.52 -8.84
C GLY A 265 2.57 0.33 -7.68
N VAL A 266 3.49 0.73 -6.81
CA VAL A 266 3.23 1.55 -5.62
C VAL A 266 3.09 3.03 -6.03
N GLY A 267 2.12 3.71 -5.44
CA GLY A 267 1.88 5.14 -5.67
C GLY A 267 2.67 6.03 -4.72
N ASP A 268 3.98 6.21 -4.93
CA ASP A 268 4.86 6.95 -4.01
C ASP A 268 4.37 8.37 -3.69
N ARG A 269 3.92 9.12 -4.72
CA ARG A 269 3.40 10.48 -4.53
C ARG A 269 2.10 10.47 -3.72
N GLN A 270 1.22 9.52 -4.01
CA GLN A 270 -0.07 9.37 -3.34
C GLN A 270 0.11 8.97 -1.89
N TRP A 271 1.00 8.00 -1.65
CA TRP A 271 1.37 7.54 -0.32
C TRP A 271 2.00 8.66 0.50
N LEU A 272 2.98 9.38 -0.06
CA LEU A 272 3.59 10.52 0.62
C LEU A 272 2.53 11.59 0.95
N TYR A 273 1.60 11.85 0.04
CA TYR A 273 0.51 12.80 0.31
C TYR A 273 -0.31 12.37 1.53
N GLN A 274 -0.76 11.11 1.60
CA GLN A 274 -1.49 10.60 2.77
C GLN A 274 -0.65 10.63 4.04
N THR A 275 0.64 10.33 3.96
CA THR A 275 1.57 10.47 5.09
C THR A 275 1.65 11.92 5.57
N CYS A 276 1.69 12.90 4.66
CA CYS A 276 1.72 14.32 5.00
C CYS A 276 0.36 14.88 5.48
N THR A 277 -0.77 14.27 5.11
CA THR A 277 -2.11 14.81 5.42
C THR A 277 -2.93 13.98 6.41
N GLU A 278 -2.50 12.77 6.75
CA GLU A 278 -3.24 11.88 7.65
C GLU A 278 -2.33 11.09 8.60
N PHE A 279 -1.34 10.35 8.08
CA PHE A 279 -0.73 9.25 8.83
C PHE A 279 0.58 9.61 9.57
N GLY A 280 1.43 10.46 9.01
CA GLY A 280 2.71 10.78 9.64
C GLY A 280 3.64 9.58 9.86
N PHE A 281 3.54 8.54 9.02
CA PHE A 281 4.42 7.37 9.01
C PHE A 281 5.79 7.71 8.43
N TYR A 282 6.53 8.52 9.19
CA TYR A 282 7.91 8.83 8.90
C TYR A 282 8.83 7.77 9.50
N VAL A 283 10.02 7.71 8.95
CA VAL A 283 10.85 6.55 9.10
C VAL A 283 12.26 7.06 9.41
N THR A 284 12.60 7.08 10.70
CA THR A 284 13.83 7.69 11.24
C THR A 284 14.58 6.73 12.16
N CYS A 285 15.87 7.01 12.34
CA CYS A 285 16.79 6.25 13.18
C CYS A 285 17.59 7.24 14.03
N GLU A 286 16.88 8.14 14.71
CA GLU A 286 17.47 9.23 15.50
C GLU A 286 17.77 8.82 16.95
N ASP A 287 17.33 7.63 17.37
CA ASP A 287 17.70 7.02 18.64
C ASP A 287 19.17 6.53 18.63
N PRO A 288 19.98 6.86 19.67
CA PRO A 288 21.37 6.39 19.78
C PRO A 288 21.57 4.87 19.73
N ASP A 289 20.56 4.08 20.13
CA ASP A 289 20.59 2.62 20.09
C ASP A 289 20.26 2.06 18.70
N CYS A 290 19.85 2.92 17.76
CA CYS A 290 19.54 2.51 16.41
C CYS A 290 20.83 2.24 15.60
N PRO A 291 21.00 1.03 15.02
CA PRO A 291 22.26 0.64 14.38
C PRO A 291 22.44 1.19 12.96
N PHE A 292 21.55 2.07 12.48
CA PHE A 292 21.57 2.64 11.13
C PHE A 292 21.97 4.13 11.16
N SER A 293 21.99 4.75 9.98
CA SER A 293 22.28 6.18 9.84
C SER A 293 21.17 7.02 10.48
N GLU A 294 21.54 8.08 11.21
CA GLU A 294 20.59 9.09 11.71
C GLU A 294 19.93 9.89 10.57
N LEU A 295 20.45 9.76 9.35
CA LEU A 295 19.91 10.39 8.14
C LEU A 295 19.31 9.35 7.20
N PRO A 296 18.12 9.61 6.61
CA PRO A 296 17.36 10.87 6.70
C PRO A 296 16.61 11.02 8.04
N ALA A 297 16.86 12.15 8.72
CA ALA A 297 16.13 12.53 9.92
C ALA A 297 14.69 12.95 9.58
N LEU A 298 13.87 13.12 10.61
CA LEU A 298 12.48 13.51 10.40
C LEU A 298 12.32 14.81 9.59
N SER A 299 13.14 15.81 9.87
CA SER A 299 13.10 17.11 9.17
C SER A 299 13.19 16.94 7.66
N SER A 300 14.01 16.01 7.18
CA SER A 300 14.17 15.70 5.75
C SER A 300 12.90 15.16 5.11
N HIS A 301 12.08 14.43 5.87
CA HIS A 301 10.78 13.92 5.43
C HIS A 301 9.72 15.02 5.42
N LEU A 302 9.67 15.87 6.45
CA LEU A 302 8.74 17.00 6.52
C LEU A 302 9.03 18.04 5.43
N GLU A 303 10.30 18.23 5.07
CA GLU A 303 10.69 19.02 3.91
C GLU A 303 10.13 18.48 2.59
N LEU A 304 9.96 17.16 2.44
CA LEU A 304 9.31 16.61 1.25
C LEU A 304 7.84 17.05 1.18
N CYS A 305 7.13 17.04 2.31
CA CYS A 305 5.75 17.52 2.38
C CYS A 305 5.65 19.00 1.95
N GLU A 306 6.58 19.83 2.41
CA GLU A 306 6.64 21.25 2.06
C GLU A 306 7.01 21.45 0.59
N GLN A 307 8.08 20.81 0.12
CA GLN A 307 8.60 21.04 -1.24
C GLN A 307 7.78 20.38 -2.35
N VAL A 308 6.99 19.34 -2.04
CA VAL A 308 6.16 18.62 -3.01
C VAL A 308 4.71 19.11 -2.97
N PHE A 309 4.18 19.44 -1.78
CA PHE A 309 2.77 19.76 -1.59
C PHE A 309 2.49 21.12 -0.94
N GLY A 310 3.51 21.84 -0.47
CA GLY A 310 3.33 23.11 0.26
C GLY A 310 2.79 22.92 1.67
N LEU A 311 2.95 21.73 2.26
CA LEU A 311 2.44 21.41 3.59
C LEU A 311 3.53 21.60 4.64
N SER A 312 3.34 22.57 5.54
CA SER A 312 4.28 22.81 6.64
C SER A 312 4.25 21.68 7.68
N ALA A 313 5.35 21.50 8.41
CA ALA A 313 5.44 20.54 9.53
C ALA A 313 4.29 20.70 10.55
N SER A 314 3.88 21.93 10.85
CA SER A 314 2.75 22.21 11.75
C SER A 314 1.40 21.75 11.18
N SER A 315 1.24 21.78 9.86
CA SER A 315 0.05 21.25 9.18
C SER A 315 0.01 19.73 9.27
N VAL A 316 1.14 19.07 9.00
CA VAL A 316 1.29 17.62 9.11
C VAL A 316 0.96 17.16 10.52
N ALA A 317 1.56 17.78 11.55
CA ALA A 317 1.31 17.40 12.94
C ALA A 317 -0.17 17.54 13.34
N ARG A 318 -0.85 18.60 12.89
CA ARG A 318 -2.30 18.77 13.13
C ARG A 318 -3.12 17.71 12.43
N ALA A 319 -2.77 17.36 11.20
CA ALA A 319 -3.41 16.29 10.44
C ALA A 319 -3.32 14.95 11.20
N VAL A 320 -2.13 14.56 11.67
CA VAL A 320 -1.91 13.33 12.44
C VAL A 320 -2.75 13.30 13.72
N VAL A 321 -2.81 14.42 14.46
CA VAL A 321 -3.66 14.53 15.66
C VAL A 321 -5.14 14.38 15.32
N GLN A 322 -5.60 14.96 14.22
CA GLN A 322 -6.98 14.85 13.76
C GLN A 322 -7.33 13.40 13.37
N THR A 323 -6.46 12.73 12.60
CA THR A 323 -6.62 11.32 12.23
C THR A 323 -6.73 10.43 13.47
N ASN A 324 -5.80 10.59 14.42
CA ASN A 324 -5.82 9.89 15.69
C ASN A 324 -7.12 10.09 16.46
N SER A 325 -7.55 11.35 16.57
CA SER A 325 -8.76 11.70 17.31
C SER A 325 -10.02 11.12 16.65
N HIS A 326 -10.01 11.02 15.31
CA HIS A 326 -11.12 10.45 14.56
C HIS A 326 -11.23 8.93 14.71
N TYR A 327 -10.10 8.21 14.61
CA TYR A 327 -10.08 6.74 14.62
C TYR A 327 -9.85 6.12 16.02
N GLY A 328 -9.48 6.92 17.02
CA GLY A 328 -9.22 6.45 18.39
C GLY A 328 -7.76 6.02 18.65
N GLY A 329 -6.84 6.25 17.70
CA GLY A 329 -5.44 5.87 17.84
C GLY A 329 -5.27 4.38 18.19
N GLN A 330 -4.52 4.07 19.25
CA GLN A 330 -4.33 2.68 19.73
C GLN A 330 -5.50 2.09 20.53
N ALA A 331 -6.57 2.87 20.73
CA ALA A 331 -7.81 2.41 21.38
C ALA A 331 -9.01 2.68 20.47
N PRO A 332 -9.07 2.09 19.26
CA PRO A 332 -10.17 2.31 18.34
C PRO A 332 -11.47 1.74 18.93
N GLY A 333 -12.55 2.52 18.84
CA GLY A 333 -13.89 2.11 19.31
C GLY A 333 -14.64 1.18 18.34
N ALA A 334 -13.92 0.28 17.66
CA ALA A 334 -14.48 -0.60 16.64
C ALA A 334 -14.90 -1.96 17.25
N THR A 335 -16.00 -2.51 16.75
CA THR A 335 -16.47 -3.87 17.08
C THR A 335 -16.32 -4.79 15.86
N ARG A 336 -16.21 -6.10 16.09
CA ARG A 336 -15.99 -7.11 15.03
C ARG A 336 -14.76 -6.82 14.16
N VAL A 337 -13.70 -6.31 14.79
CA VAL A 337 -12.39 -6.10 14.18
C VAL A 337 -11.36 -6.91 14.95
N LEU A 338 -10.51 -7.63 14.22
CA LEU A 338 -9.38 -8.36 14.76
C LEU A 338 -8.11 -7.72 14.21
N PHE A 339 -7.32 -7.12 15.09
CA PHE A 339 -6.01 -6.54 14.79
C PHE A 339 -4.96 -7.64 14.83
N VAL A 340 -4.51 -8.10 13.67
CA VAL A 340 -3.51 -9.17 13.55
C VAL A 340 -2.16 -8.54 13.26
N ASN A 341 -1.16 -8.86 14.07
CA ASN A 341 0.19 -8.35 13.92
C ASN A 341 1.21 -9.47 14.11
N GLY A 342 2.37 -9.35 13.50
CA GLY A 342 3.54 -10.17 13.80
C GLY A 342 4.53 -9.41 14.68
N ASP A 343 5.12 -10.05 15.69
CA ASP A 343 6.06 -9.36 16.59
C ASP A 343 7.39 -8.98 15.94
N THR A 344 7.70 -9.57 14.77
CA THR A 344 8.90 -9.28 13.99
C THR A 344 8.65 -8.17 12.97
N ASP A 345 7.38 -7.86 12.68
CA ASP A 345 7.01 -6.74 11.80
C ASP A 345 7.23 -5.41 12.54
N PRO A 346 8.14 -4.51 12.11
CA PRO A 346 8.36 -3.25 12.81
C PRO A 346 7.09 -2.37 12.90
N TRP A 347 6.09 -2.58 12.03
CA TRP A 347 4.84 -1.82 12.05
C TRP A 347 3.90 -2.21 13.20
N HIS A 348 4.10 -3.34 13.87
CA HIS A 348 3.21 -3.77 14.95
C HIS A 348 3.11 -2.75 16.09
N VAL A 349 4.18 -1.97 16.34
CA VAL A 349 4.24 -0.95 17.40
C VAL A 349 3.23 0.18 17.20
N LEU A 350 2.77 0.36 15.96
CA LEU A 350 1.75 1.32 15.59
C LEU A 350 0.35 0.72 15.74
N SER A 351 0.18 -0.60 15.79
CA SER A 351 -1.14 -1.22 15.85
C SER A 351 -1.64 -1.46 17.28
N VAL A 352 -2.83 -2.08 17.41
CA VAL A 352 -3.35 -2.61 18.67
C VAL A 352 -2.71 -3.98 18.91
N THR A 353 -1.80 -4.05 19.89
CA THR A 353 -1.01 -5.27 20.17
C THR A 353 -1.19 -5.82 21.57
N GLN A 354 -1.91 -5.10 22.44
CA GLN A 354 -2.24 -5.61 23.76
C GLN A 354 -3.16 -6.83 23.65
N PRO A 355 -2.81 -7.98 24.25
CA PRO A 355 -3.61 -9.20 24.16
C PRO A 355 -5.06 -8.95 24.58
N SER A 356 -6.00 -9.19 23.66
CA SER A 356 -7.44 -9.03 23.87
C SER A 356 -8.21 -9.87 22.86
N GLU A 357 -9.53 -9.95 22.99
CA GLU A 357 -10.39 -10.60 21.98
C GLU A 357 -10.30 -9.91 20.59
N THR A 358 -9.83 -8.66 20.57
CA THR A 358 -9.70 -7.85 19.35
C THR A 358 -8.28 -7.78 18.81
N ALA A 359 -7.28 -8.39 19.46
CA ALA A 359 -5.88 -8.27 19.05
C ALA A 359 -5.13 -9.60 19.14
N LEU A 360 -4.45 -9.96 18.04
CA LEU A 360 -3.64 -11.17 17.92
C LEU A 360 -2.22 -10.78 17.50
N LEU A 361 -1.26 -11.01 18.40
CA LEU A 361 0.17 -10.86 18.12
C LEU A 361 0.79 -12.25 17.88
N ILE A 362 1.24 -12.50 16.65
CA ILE A 362 1.78 -13.79 16.20
C ILE A 362 3.31 -13.78 16.36
N PRO A 363 3.88 -14.66 17.20
CA PRO A 363 5.33 -14.70 17.41
C PRO A 363 6.10 -15.14 16.16
N GLY A 364 7.17 -14.42 15.83
CA GLY A 364 8.05 -14.67 14.69
C GLY A 364 7.45 -14.35 13.32
N ALA A 365 6.22 -13.82 13.26
CA ALA A 365 5.59 -13.44 12.01
C ALA A 365 6.12 -12.08 11.54
N SER A 366 6.44 -11.99 10.25
CA SER A 366 6.74 -10.74 9.55
C SER A 366 5.47 -10.05 9.05
N HIS A 367 5.65 -8.94 8.35
CA HIS A 367 4.55 -8.13 7.82
C HIS A 367 3.54 -8.97 7.02
N CYS A 368 2.33 -9.04 7.55
CA CYS A 368 1.12 -9.64 6.99
C CYS A 368 1.30 -11.09 6.52
N ALA A 369 2.18 -11.82 7.21
CA ALA A 369 2.47 -13.21 6.90
C ALA A 369 1.22 -14.11 7.01
N ASP A 370 0.27 -13.76 7.88
CA ASP A 370 -1.01 -14.43 8.04
C ASP A 370 -1.87 -14.36 6.78
N MET A 371 -1.81 -13.24 6.05
CA MET A 371 -2.54 -13.02 4.80
C MET A 371 -1.89 -13.69 3.58
N ALA A 372 -0.63 -14.11 3.68
CA ALA A 372 0.07 -14.81 2.60
C ALA A 372 -0.47 -16.25 2.42
N PRO A 373 -0.32 -16.86 1.22
CA PRO A 373 -0.62 -18.26 1.01
C PRO A 373 0.16 -19.16 1.98
N GLU A 374 -0.49 -20.18 2.51
CA GLU A 374 0.15 -21.13 3.43
C GLU A 374 1.28 -21.91 2.75
N ARG A 375 2.36 -22.15 3.48
CA ARG A 375 3.49 -22.95 3.03
C ARG A 375 3.79 -24.07 4.03
N PRO A 376 4.30 -25.24 3.59
CA PRO A 376 4.75 -26.29 4.50
C PRO A 376 5.83 -25.83 5.48
N SER A 377 6.65 -24.86 5.07
CA SER A 377 7.71 -24.24 5.86
C SER A 377 7.23 -23.21 6.88
N ASP A 378 5.92 -22.90 6.93
CA ASP A 378 5.41 -21.88 7.84
C ASP A 378 5.62 -22.28 9.31
N PRO A 379 6.06 -21.34 10.17
CA PRO A 379 6.22 -21.60 11.59
C PRO A 379 4.92 -22.07 12.26
N ALA A 380 5.05 -22.88 13.31
CA ALA A 380 3.89 -23.35 14.07
C ALA A 380 3.05 -22.19 14.65
N SER A 381 3.69 -21.10 15.08
CA SER A 381 3.03 -19.89 15.56
C SER A 381 2.14 -19.25 14.49
N LEU A 382 2.62 -19.17 13.24
CA LEU A 382 1.86 -18.62 12.12
C LEU A 382 0.64 -19.48 11.77
N ARG A 383 0.83 -20.81 11.74
CA ARG A 383 -0.29 -21.75 11.55
C ARG A 383 -1.34 -21.62 12.65
N GLN A 384 -0.90 -21.54 13.92
CA GLN A 384 -1.80 -21.34 15.05
C GLN A 384 -2.53 -19.98 14.99
N GLY A 385 -1.83 -18.93 14.54
CA GLY A 385 -2.42 -17.61 14.29
C GLY A 385 -3.56 -17.67 13.27
N ARG A 386 -3.33 -18.31 12.11
CA ARG A 386 -4.37 -18.51 11.08
C ARG A 386 -5.56 -19.33 11.59
N LEU A 387 -5.32 -20.36 12.40
CA LEU A 387 -6.41 -21.12 13.04
C LEU A 387 -7.23 -20.25 14.00
N SER A 388 -6.57 -19.36 14.76
CA SER A 388 -7.25 -18.43 15.68
C SER A 388 -8.11 -17.42 14.91
N ILE A 389 -7.59 -16.90 13.78
CA ILE A 389 -8.33 -16.03 12.87
C ILE A 389 -9.56 -16.77 12.32
N LEU A 390 -9.39 -18.01 11.85
CA LEU A 390 -10.49 -18.83 11.35
C LEU A 390 -11.57 -19.06 12.42
N GLN A 391 -11.19 -19.36 13.65
CA GLN A 391 -12.14 -19.56 14.75
C GLN A 391 -12.93 -18.29 15.07
N GLN A 392 -12.26 -17.13 15.05
CA GLN A 392 -12.92 -15.84 15.26
C GLN A 392 -13.90 -15.52 14.13
N LEU A 393 -13.48 -15.76 12.88
CA LEU A 393 -14.33 -15.66 11.70
C LEU A 393 -15.57 -16.54 11.81
N GLN A 394 -15.40 -17.79 12.26
CA GLN A 394 -16.52 -18.71 12.49
C GLN A 394 -17.53 -18.17 13.50
N THR A 395 -17.03 -17.59 14.58
CA THR A 395 -17.87 -17.01 15.63
C THR A 395 -18.69 -15.85 15.08
N TRP A 396 -18.06 -14.90 14.37
CA TRP A 396 -18.76 -13.74 13.80
C TRP A 396 -19.73 -14.12 12.69
N LEU A 397 -19.37 -15.10 11.85
CA LEU A 397 -20.24 -15.56 10.78
C LEU A 397 -21.45 -16.34 11.33
N GLY A 398 -21.29 -17.07 12.43
CA GLY A 398 -22.41 -17.67 13.17
C GLY A 398 -23.35 -16.61 13.76
N GLN A 399 -22.81 -15.64 14.50
CA GLN A 399 -23.58 -14.55 15.11
C GLN A 399 -24.38 -13.74 14.08
N ALA A 400 -23.74 -13.35 12.98
CA ALA A 400 -24.43 -12.59 11.94
C ALA A 400 -25.46 -13.43 11.16
N GLN A 401 -25.32 -14.76 11.12
CA GLN A 401 -26.38 -15.62 10.60
C GLN A 401 -27.57 -15.62 11.54
N GLU A 402 -27.36 -15.75 12.85
CA GLU A 402 -28.43 -15.70 13.87
C GLU A 402 -29.18 -14.36 13.87
N GLU A 403 -28.46 -13.23 13.79
CA GLU A 403 -29.02 -11.88 13.71
C GLU A 403 -29.98 -11.73 12.50
N ARG A 404 -29.60 -12.27 11.35
CA ARG A 404 -30.46 -12.30 10.15
C ARG A 404 -31.73 -13.11 10.35
N HIS A 405 -31.64 -14.27 11.02
CA HIS A 405 -32.79 -15.12 11.28
C HIS A 405 -33.75 -14.49 12.29
N MET A 406 -33.24 -13.71 13.24
CA MET A 406 -34.05 -12.98 14.22
C MET A 406 -34.59 -11.63 13.72
N GLY A 407 -34.29 -11.23 12.47
CA GLY A 407 -34.76 -9.97 11.90
C GLY A 407 -34.20 -8.73 12.60
N VAL A 408 -33.08 -8.87 13.33
CA VAL A 408 -32.40 -7.76 13.98
C VAL A 408 -31.53 -7.07 12.93
N PRO A 409 -31.67 -5.75 12.69
CA PRO A 409 -30.74 -5.03 11.82
C PRO A 409 -29.34 -5.07 12.44
N ALA A 410 -28.34 -5.42 11.62
CA ALA A 410 -26.92 -5.40 11.99
C ALA A 410 -26.40 -3.99 12.25
#